data_AF-A0A2E0R8W5-F1
#
_entry.id   AF-A0A2E0R8W5-F1
#
_cell.length_a   1.000
_cell.length_b   1.000
_cell.length_c   1.000
_cell.angle_alpha   90.00
_cell.angle_beta   90.00
_cell.angle_gamma   90.00
#
_symmetry.space_group_name_H-M   'P 1'
#
loop_
_entity.id
_entity.type
_entity.pdbx_description
1 polymer ?
#
loop_
_entity_poly.entity_id
_entity_poly.type
_entity_poly.pdbx_seq_one_letter_code
_entity_poly.pdbx_strand_id
1 'polypeptide(L)'
;MIAETIAIVSAANAAIGQIKTLAGHGRDLASMGKQIGLVVEAEERLRAEGNSKKNSIWTKAFGAADGATVEEFFQLEQMKQNRREMESHFKLYGRPGLWNDYVKFETELRVKRRKDAEAREKARRELVQTVYVTVGVSIFVGGVAALFWWAYNNRGFFS
;
A
#
# COMPACT_ATOMS: atom_id res chain seq x y z
N MET A 1 -4.30 -12.57 5.14
CA MET A 1 -4.59 -11.39 5.99
C MET A 1 -3.91 -11.50 7.37
N ILE A 2 -4.49 -12.17 8.38
CA ILE A 2 -3.91 -12.19 9.76
C ILE A 2 -2.49 -12.81 9.80
N ALA A 3 -2.25 -13.91 9.09
CA ALA A 3 -0.92 -14.53 9.04
C ALA A 3 0.12 -13.63 8.33
N GLU A 4 -0.30 -12.86 7.33
CA GLU A 4 0.58 -11.92 6.63
C GLU A 4 0.91 -10.72 7.52
N THR A 5 -0.05 -10.19 8.28
CA THR A 5 0.22 -9.07 9.20
C THR A 5 1.10 -9.49 10.36
N ILE A 6 0.90 -10.67 10.94
CA ILE A 6 1.81 -11.21 11.96
C ILE A 6 3.24 -11.36 11.40
N ALA A 7 3.39 -11.89 10.19
CA ALA A 7 4.71 -12.03 9.54
C ALA A 7 5.37 -10.68 9.27
N ILE A 8 4.60 -9.67 8.89
CA ILE A 8 5.12 -8.33 8.61
C ILE A 8 5.49 -7.60 9.92
N VAL A 9 4.73 -7.79 10.99
CA VAL A 9 5.03 -7.24 12.32
C VAL A 9 6.28 -7.88 12.91
N SER A 10 6.43 -9.20 12.78
CA SER A 10 7.66 -9.88 13.24
C SER A 10 8.89 -9.42 12.45
N ALA A 11 8.76 -9.25 11.13
CA ALA A 11 9.81 -8.68 10.29
C ALA A 11 10.16 -7.23 10.69
N ALA A 12 9.15 -6.40 11.04
CA ALA A 12 9.37 -5.05 11.53
C ALA A 12 10.09 -5.04 12.88
N ASN A 13 9.74 -5.92 13.80
CA ASN A 13 10.43 -6.05 15.10
C ASN A 13 11.90 -6.45 14.91
N ALA A 14 12.19 -7.39 14.02
CA ALA A 14 13.56 -7.75 13.67
C ALA A 14 14.32 -6.57 13.02
N ALA A 15 13.66 -5.82 12.14
CA ALA A 15 14.22 -4.63 11.51
C ALA A 15 14.54 -3.53 12.54
N ILE A 16 13.70 -3.31 13.56
CA ILE A 16 13.97 -2.37 14.65
C ILE A 16 15.20 -2.78 15.45
N GLY A 17 15.36 -4.08 15.74
CA GLY A 17 16.56 -4.60 16.39
C GLY A 17 17.83 -4.27 15.59
N GLN A 18 17.81 -4.54 14.28
CA GLN A 18 18.92 -4.20 13.39
C GLN A 18 19.18 -2.69 13.35
N ILE A 19 18.13 -1.86 13.29
CA ILE A 19 18.25 -0.40 13.29
C ILE A 19 18.94 0.09 14.58
N LYS A 20 18.54 -0.43 15.74
CA LYS A 20 19.16 -0.08 17.03
C LYS A 20 20.66 -0.45 17.02
N THR A 21 21.01 -1.66 16.59
CA THR A 21 22.41 -2.11 16.48
C THR A 21 23.22 -1.23 15.52
N LEU A 22 22.69 -0.96 14.33
CA LEU A 22 23.37 -0.17 13.30
C LEU A 22 23.55 1.29 13.72
N ALA A 23 22.57 1.87 14.41
CA ALA A 23 22.67 3.21 14.99
C ALA A 23 23.76 3.26 16.07
N GLY A 24 23.87 2.23 16.92
CA GLY A 24 24.94 2.12 17.91
C GLY A 24 26.35 1.99 17.31
N HIS A 25 26.45 1.49 16.08
CA HIS A 25 27.70 1.46 15.31
C HIS A 25 27.96 2.76 14.52
N GLY A 26 27.16 3.81 14.72
CA GLY A 26 27.32 5.10 14.05
C GLY A 26 26.99 5.07 12.55
N ARG A 27 26.23 4.07 12.08
CA ARG A 27 25.82 4.02 10.67
C ARG A 27 24.73 5.04 10.35
N ASP A 28 24.79 5.57 9.13
CA ASP A 28 23.83 6.55 8.64
C ASP A 28 22.48 5.89 8.26
N LEU A 29 21.40 6.67 8.33
CA LEU A 29 20.03 6.25 8.00
C LEU A 29 19.90 5.73 6.58
N ALA A 30 20.71 6.24 5.64
CA ALA A 30 20.76 5.76 4.28
C ALA A 30 21.05 4.24 4.22
N SER A 31 21.93 3.74 5.09
CA SER A 31 22.27 2.32 5.17
C SER A 31 21.17 1.45 5.78
N MET A 32 20.21 2.07 6.47
CA MET A 32 19.09 1.42 7.15
C MET A 32 17.77 1.55 6.38
N GLY A 33 17.77 2.12 5.18
CA GLY A 33 16.55 2.44 4.42
C GLY A 33 15.63 1.24 4.19
N LYS A 34 16.19 0.03 4.01
CA LYS A 34 15.42 -1.21 3.86
C LYS A 34 14.64 -1.55 5.14
N GLN A 35 15.32 -1.51 6.29
CA GLN A 35 14.74 -1.81 7.59
C GLN A 35 13.67 -0.78 7.94
N ILE A 36 13.94 0.50 7.68
CA ILE A 36 12.97 1.58 7.92
C ILE A 36 11.73 1.36 7.04
N GLY A 37 11.91 0.97 5.78
CA GLY A 37 10.80 0.64 4.87
C GLY A 37 9.91 -0.50 5.39
N LEU A 38 10.48 -1.55 6.00
CA LEU A 38 9.72 -2.65 6.60
C LEU A 38 8.90 -2.19 7.81
N VAL A 39 9.48 -1.34 8.66
CA VAL A 39 8.78 -0.77 9.82
C VAL A 39 7.59 0.09 9.38
N VAL A 40 7.80 0.98 8.40
CA VAL A 40 6.73 1.83 7.86
C VAL A 40 5.63 1.01 7.21
N GLU A 41 5.99 -0.05 6.47
CA GLU A 41 5.01 -0.94 5.84
C GLU A 41 4.16 -1.67 6.87
N ALA A 42 4.77 -2.18 7.94
CA ALA A 42 4.04 -2.83 9.02
C ALA A 42 3.05 -1.87 9.70
N GLU A 43 3.46 -0.63 9.98
CA GLU A 43 2.57 0.39 10.53
C GLU A 43 1.39 0.72 9.59
N GLU A 44 1.65 0.86 8.29
CA GLU A 44 0.62 1.14 7.29
C GLU A 44 -0.40 -0.01 7.18
N ARG A 45 0.09 -1.25 7.12
CA ARG A 45 -0.77 -2.43 7.02
C ARG A 45 -1.60 -2.66 8.26
N LEU A 46 -1.01 -2.54 9.46
CA LEU A 46 -1.75 -2.65 10.72
C LEU A 46 -2.85 -1.58 10.81
N ARG A 47 -2.57 -0.34 10.42
CA ARG A 47 -3.58 0.73 10.38
C ARG A 47 -4.67 0.46 9.35
N ALA A 48 -4.31 -0.05 8.17
CA ALA A 48 -5.27 -0.40 7.13
C ALA A 48 -6.18 -1.55 7.54
N GLU A 49 -5.64 -2.59 8.18
CA GLU A 49 -6.43 -3.73 8.67
C GLU A 49 -7.38 -3.28 9.79
N GLY A 50 -6.89 -2.52 10.78
CA GLY A 50 -7.72 -1.97 11.83
C GLY A 50 -8.85 -1.05 11.33
N ASN A 51 -8.58 -0.22 10.31
CA ASN A 51 -9.60 0.65 9.72
C ASN A 51 -10.60 -0.12 8.84
N SER A 52 -10.15 -1.10 8.08
CA SER A 52 -11.04 -1.90 7.22
C SER A 52 -12.01 -2.75 8.04
N LYS A 53 -11.57 -3.31 9.17
CA LYS A 53 -12.43 -4.07 10.09
C LYS A 53 -13.44 -3.19 10.83
N LYS A 54 -13.06 -1.97 11.22
CA LYS A 54 -14.00 -0.99 11.81
C LYS A 54 -15.08 -0.52 10.83
N ASN A 55 -14.76 -0.45 9.53
CA ASN A 55 -15.67 0.05 8.49
C ASN A 55 -16.47 -1.05 7.79
N SER A 56 -16.20 -2.34 8.04
CA SER A 56 -16.97 -3.42 7.45
C SER A 56 -18.36 -3.51 8.09
N ILE A 57 -19.39 -3.26 7.28
CA ILE A 57 -20.81 -3.32 7.64
C ILE A 57 -21.17 -4.70 8.22
N TRP A 58 -20.51 -5.77 7.76
CA TRP A 58 -20.67 -7.14 8.25
C TRP A 58 -20.20 -7.34 9.70
N THR A 59 -19.15 -6.63 10.12
CA THR A 59 -18.56 -6.75 11.46
C THR A 59 -19.43 -6.07 12.53
N LYS A 60 -20.15 -5.00 12.16
CA LYS A 60 -21.15 -4.34 13.02
C LYS A 60 -22.45 -5.15 13.15
N ALA A 61 -22.80 -5.96 12.15
CA ALA A 61 -24.05 -6.71 12.13
C ALA A 61 -23.97 -8.08 12.87
N PHE A 62 -22.79 -8.71 12.93
CA PHE A 62 -22.67 -10.11 13.40
C PHE A 62 -21.80 -10.35 14.64
N GLY A 63 -21.31 -9.31 15.32
CA GLY A 63 -20.69 -9.43 16.67
C GLY A 63 -19.43 -10.31 16.81
N ALA A 64 -18.95 -10.95 15.72
CA ALA A 64 -17.89 -11.96 15.76
C ALA A 64 -16.46 -11.38 15.72
N ALA A 65 -16.23 -10.18 16.27
CA ALA A 65 -14.99 -9.41 16.05
C ALA A 65 -14.03 -9.34 17.25
N ASP A 66 -14.43 -9.76 18.45
CA ASP A 66 -13.73 -9.31 19.65
C ASP A 66 -12.30 -9.87 19.80
N GLY A 67 -12.07 -11.15 19.46
CA GLY A 67 -10.74 -11.77 19.63
C GLY A 67 -9.66 -11.25 18.68
N ALA A 68 -10.01 -10.97 17.42
CA ALA A 68 -9.06 -10.47 16.42
C ALA A 68 -8.69 -8.99 16.65
N THR A 69 -9.63 -8.21 17.20
CA THR A 69 -9.42 -6.78 17.46
C THR A 69 -8.46 -6.53 18.63
N VAL A 70 -8.47 -7.43 19.63
CA VAL A 70 -7.60 -7.36 20.81
C VAL A 70 -6.14 -7.68 20.45
N GLU A 71 -5.90 -8.74 19.67
CA GLU A 71 -4.54 -9.12 19.23
C GLU A 71 -3.92 -8.03 18.35
N GLU A 72 -4.68 -7.46 17.41
CA GLU A 72 -4.23 -6.32 16.59
C GLU A 72 -3.89 -5.10 17.43
N PHE A 73 -4.70 -4.81 18.45
CA PHE A 73 -4.43 -3.71 19.38
C PHE A 73 -3.12 -3.94 20.13
N PHE A 74 -2.87 -5.15 20.63
CA PHE A 74 -1.61 -5.49 21.28
C PHE A 74 -0.42 -5.37 20.34
N GLN A 75 -0.53 -5.83 19.09
CA GLN A 75 0.53 -5.67 18.09
C GLN A 75 0.81 -4.20 17.76
N LEU A 76 -0.25 -3.39 17.65
CA LEU A 76 -0.12 -1.97 17.39
C LEU A 76 0.49 -1.22 18.58
N GLU A 77 0.15 -1.59 19.81
CA GLU A 77 0.75 -1.01 21.01
C GLU A 77 2.21 -1.47 21.18
N GLN A 78 2.51 -2.73 20.90
CA GLN A 78 3.89 -3.24 20.86
C GLN A 78 4.73 -2.49 19.83
N MET A 79 4.19 -2.22 18.64
CA MET A 79 4.87 -1.41 17.62
C MET A 79 5.15 0.01 18.09
N LYS A 80 4.20 0.67 18.77
CA LYS A 80 4.44 2.00 19.37
C LYS A 80 5.50 1.94 20.47
N GLN A 81 5.48 0.91 21.30
CA GLN A 81 6.45 0.73 22.36
C GLN A 81 7.86 0.53 21.77
N ASN A 82 8.01 -0.35 20.78
CA ASN A 82 9.26 -0.56 20.06
C ASN A 82 9.79 0.72 19.41
N ARG A 83 8.89 1.57 18.91
CA ARG A 83 9.22 2.89 18.35
C ARG A 83 9.71 3.87 19.43
N ARG A 84 9.08 3.92 20.60
CA ARG A 84 9.55 4.74 21.74
C ARG A 84 10.92 4.30 22.23
N GLU A 85 11.15 2.99 22.30
CA GLU A 85 12.47 2.44 22.64
C GLU A 85 13.52 2.75 21.57
N MET A 86 13.13 2.74 20.29
CA MET A 86 14.03 3.12 19.21
C MET A 86 14.37 4.61 19.28
N GLU A 87 13.41 5.46 19.62
CA GLU A 87 13.65 6.90 19.85
C GLU A 87 14.64 7.12 20.99
N SER A 88 14.44 6.48 22.14
CA SER A 88 15.38 6.61 23.27
C SER A 88 16.76 6.08 22.89
N HIS A 89 16.84 4.96 22.17
CA HIS A 89 18.09 4.40 21.68
C HIS A 89 18.82 5.33 20.70
N PHE A 90 18.10 6.00 19.80
CA PHE A 90 18.67 6.96 18.86
C PHE A 90 19.20 8.21 19.57
N LYS A 91 18.50 8.67 20.61
CA LYS A 91 18.97 9.80 21.42
C LYS A 91 20.21 9.44 22.26
N LEU A 92 20.31 8.19 22.72
CA LEU A 92 21.38 7.75 23.61
C LEU A 92 22.65 7.33 22.85
N TYR A 93 22.50 6.60 21.75
CA TYR A 93 23.62 5.99 21.03
C TYR A 93 23.82 6.53 19.61
N GLY A 94 22.85 7.30 19.09
CA GLY A 94 22.93 7.87 17.76
C GLY A 94 23.62 9.24 17.73
N ARG A 95 23.88 9.72 16.50
CA ARG A 95 24.31 11.10 16.27
C ARG A 95 23.22 12.08 16.76
N PRO A 96 23.60 13.27 17.28
CA PRO A 96 22.64 14.36 17.47
C PRO A 96 21.76 14.58 16.24
N GLY A 97 20.44 14.59 16.44
CA GLY A 97 19.45 14.77 15.38
C GLY A 97 19.05 13.52 14.59
N LEU A 98 19.66 12.34 14.84
CA LEU A 98 19.37 11.10 14.09
C LEU A 98 17.89 10.74 14.10
N TRP A 99 17.20 10.95 15.23
CA TRP A 99 15.76 10.73 15.32
C TRP A 99 14.94 11.67 14.42
N ASN A 100 15.32 12.94 14.33
CA ASN A 100 14.64 13.90 13.47
C ASN A 100 14.84 13.53 11.99
N ASP A 101 16.05 13.12 11.63
CA ASP A 101 16.37 12.65 10.28
C ASP A 101 15.56 11.38 9.94
N TYR A 102 15.39 10.47 10.90
CA TYR A 102 14.54 9.29 10.75
C TYR A 102 13.07 9.65 10.49
N VAL A 103 12.49 10.55 11.29
CA VAL A 103 11.09 10.99 11.13
C VAL A 103 10.89 11.67 9.77
N LYS A 104 11.87 12.46 9.32
CA LYS A 104 11.85 13.07 7.98
C LYS A 104 11.85 11.99 6.89
N PHE A 105 12.73 11.01 6.99
CA PHE A 105 12.82 9.91 6.02
C PHE A 105 11.54 9.05 5.99
N GLU A 106 10.95 8.77 7.15
CA GLU A 106 9.64 8.11 7.23
C GLU A 106 8.54 8.89 6.51
N THR A 107 8.52 10.21 6.68
CA THR A 107 7.53 11.08 6.02
C THR A 107 7.71 11.07 4.51
N GLU A 108 8.96 11.18 4.04
CA GLU A 108 9.31 11.09 2.61
C GLU A 108 8.91 9.73 2.01
N LEU A 109 9.15 8.62 2.73
CA LEU A 109 8.75 7.29 2.30
C LEU A 109 7.23 7.17 2.17
N ARG A 110 6.45 7.68 3.12
CA ARG A 110 4.99 7.67 3.06
C ARG A 110 4.46 8.50 1.90
N VAL A 111 5.04 9.68 1.67
CA VAL A 111 4.67 10.53 0.52
C VAL A 111 5.00 9.83 -0.79
N LYS A 112 6.18 9.22 -0.89
CA LYS A 112 6.60 8.46 -2.08
C LYS A 112 5.65 7.29 -2.35
N ARG A 113 5.30 6.50 -1.34
CA ARG A 113 4.33 5.39 -1.47
C ARG A 113 2.95 5.85 -1.94
N ARG A 114 2.46 6.99 -1.44
CA ARG A 114 1.20 7.60 -1.91
C ARG A 114 1.28 8.01 -3.38
N LYS A 115 2.34 8.72 -3.76
CA LYS A 115 2.56 9.13 -5.16
C LYS A 115 2.68 7.93 -6.10
N ASP A 116 3.38 6.87 -5.68
CA ASP A 116 3.52 5.64 -6.45
C ASP A 116 2.18 4.91 -6.59
N ALA A 117 1.34 4.90 -5.55
CA ALA A 117 -0.01 4.34 -5.61
C ALA A 117 -0.91 5.12 -6.58
N GLU A 118 -0.91 6.46 -6.49
CA GLU A 118 -1.65 7.33 -7.40
C GLU A 118 -1.19 7.19 -8.86
N ALA A 119 0.12 7.09 -9.10
CA ALA A 119 0.69 6.88 -10.43
C ALA A 119 0.25 5.52 -11.01
N ARG A 120 0.23 4.46 -10.20
CA ARG A 120 -0.27 3.14 -10.61
C ARG A 120 -1.76 3.17 -10.92
N GLU A 121 -2.56 3.90 -10.14
CA GLU A 121 -3.97 4.08 -10.44
C GLU A 121 -4.20 4.84 -11.74
N LYS A 122 -3.46 5.93 -11.97
CA LYS A 122 -3.52 6.69 -13.23
C LYS A 122 -3.14 5.82 -14.42
N ALA A 123 -2.04 5.09 -14.34
CA ALA A 123 -1.63 4.16 -15.40
C ALA A 123 -2.70 3.08 -15.68
N ARG A 124 -3.33 2.52 -14.65
CA ARG A 124 -4.45 1.58 -14.83
C ARG A 124 -5.64 2.25 -15.52
N ARG A 125 -6.02 3.46 -15.12
CA ARG A 125 -7.13 4.22 -15.73
C ARG A 125 -6.84 4.52 -17.20
N GLU A 126 -5.62 4.95 -17.52
CA GLU A 126 -5.19 5.24 -18.90
C GLU A 126 -5.21 3.98 -19.77
N LEU A 127 -4.71 2.85 -19.27
CA LEU A 127 -4.77 1.58 -20.00
C LEU A 127 -6.22 1.14 -20.25
N VAL A 128 -7.06 1.17 -19.20
CA VAL A 128 -8.47 0.80 -19.30
C VAL A 128 -9.20 1.72 -20.27
N GLN A 129 -9.00 3.04 -20.18
CA GLN A 129 -9.59 4.01 -21.08
C GLN A 129 -9.14 3.79 -22.53
N THR A 130 -7.84 3.56 -22.75
CA THR A 130 -7.30 3.30 -24.09
C THR A 130 -7.90 2.03 -24.70
N VAL A 131 -8.02 0.96 -23.91
CA VAL A 131 -8.65 -0.30 -24.34
C VAL A 131 -10.12 -0.07 -24.68
N TYR A 132 -10.89 0.60 -23.81
CA TYR A 132 -12.30 0.90 -24.06
C TYR A 132 -12.51 1.74 -25.31
N VAL A 133 -11.71 2.80 -25.50
CA VAL A 133 -11.80 3.67 -26.68
C VAL A 133 -11.45 2.89 -27.94
N THR A 134 -10.36 2.11 -27.92
CA THR A 134 -9.92 1.34 -29.10
C THR A 134 -10.96 0.28 -29.49
N VAL A 135 -11.49 -0.47 -28.52
CA VAL A 135 -12.55 -1.47 -28.77
C VAL A 135 -13.83 -0.79 -29.26
N GLY A 136 -14.23 0.32 -28.64
CA GLY A 136 -15.42 1.08 -29.05
C GLY A 136 -15.34 1.58 -30.49
N VAL A 137 -14.20 2.17 -30.88
CA VAL A 137 -13.95 2.63 -32.26
C VAL A 137 -13.94 1.46 -33.22
N SER A 138 -13.31 0.34 -32.86
CA SER A 138 -13.24 -0.86 -33.71
C SER A 138 -14.61 -1.45 -33.99
N ILE A 139 -15.48 -1.53 -32.97
CA ILE A 139 -16.87 -2.01 -33.12
C ILE A 139 -17.68 -1.03 -33.97
N PHE A 140 -17.53 0.27 -33.77
CA PHE A 140 -18.25 1.28 -34.54
C PHE A 140 -17.88 1.21 -36.03
N VAL A 141 -16.58 1.19 -36.35
CA VAL A 141 -16.09 1.10 -37.74
C VAL A 141 -16.48 -0.24 -38.37
N GLY A 142 -16.32 -1.35 -37.65
CA GLY A 142 -16.73 -2.67 -38.10
C GLY A 142 -18.23 -2.77 -38.36
N GLY A 143 -19.06 -2.19 -37.47
CA GLY A 143 -20.51 -2.13 -37.63
C GLY A 143 -20.94 -1.32 -38.84
N VAL A 144 -20.34 -0.15 -39.06
CA VAL A 144 -20.61 0.69 -40.25
C VAL A 144 -20.20 -0.05 -41.53
N ALA A 145 -19.02 -0.67 -41.57
CA ALA A 145 -18.56 -1.44 -42.73
C ALA A 145 -19.48 -2.65 -43.02
N ALA A 146 -19.92 -3.37 -41.98
CA ALA A 146 -20.86 -4.49 -42.12
C ALA A 146 -22.22 -4.03 -42.67
N LEU A 147 -22.73 -2.87 -42.21
CA LEU A 147 -23.98 -2.29 -42.71
C LEU A 147 -23.85 -1.88 -44.19
N PHE A 148 -22.73 -1.27 -44.59
CA PHE A 148 -22.49 -0.92 -45.99
C PHE A 148 -22.38 -2.16 -46.89
N TRP A 149 -21.69 -3.22 -46.43
CA TRP A 149 -21.57 -4.47 -47.16
C TRP A 149 -22.92 -5.18 -47.33
N TRP A 150 -23.72 -5.24 -46.25
CA TRP A 150 -25.07 -5.78 -46.28
C TRP A 150 -25.99 -4.98 -47.23
N ALA A 151 -25.96 -3.65 -47.15
CA ALA A 151 -26.74 -2.77 -48.02
C ALA A 151 -26.34 -2.92 -49.49
N TYR A 152 -25.05 -3.10 -49.79
CA TYR A 152 -24.56 -3.35 -51.15
C TYR A 152 -25.05 -4.69 -51.71
N ASN A 153 -24.93 -5.77 -50.91
CA ASN A 153 -25.32 -7.11 -51.33
C ASN A 153 -26.84 -7.27 -51.51
N ASN A 154 -27.65 -6.54 -50.75
CA ASN A 154 -29.11 -6.59 -50.82
C ASN A 154 -29.74 -5.58 -51.80
N ARG A 155 -28.96 -4.87 -52.62
CA ARG A 155 -29.49 -3.96 -53.65
C ARG A 155 -30.32 -4.63 -54.74
N GLY A 156 -30.34 -5.97 -54.82
CA GLY A 156 -31.18 -6.74 -55.74
C GLY A 156 -32.52 -7.22 -55.18
N PHE A 157 -32.92 -6.85 -53.96
CA PHE A 157 -34.16 -7.35 -53.33
C PHE A 157 -35.36 -6.37 -53.41
N PHE A 158 -35.15 -5.11 -53.82
CA PHE A 158 -36.19 -4.07 -53.88
C PHE A 158 -36.42 -3.46 -55.28
N SER A 159 -36.11 -4.21 -56.35
CA SER A 159 -36.56 -3.90 -57.72
C SER A 159 -37.41 -5.03 -58.27
#